data_AF-A0A0C2FSD3-F1
#
_entry.id   AF-A0A0C2FSD3-F1
#
_cell.length_a   1.000
_cell.length_b   1.000
_cell.length_c   1.000
_cell.angle_alpha   90.00
_cell.angle_beta   90.00
_cell.angle_gamma   90.00
#
_symmetry.space_group_name_H-M   'P 1'
#
loop_
_entity.id
_entity.type
_entity.pdbx_description
1 polymer ?
#
loop_
_entity_poly.entity_id
_entity_poly.type
_entity_poly.pdbx_seq_one_letter_code
_entity_poly.pdbx_strand_id
1 'polypeptide(L)'
;MVSSGVLWRERRLLRKIPKRKRKKPLRLQNPFNSDREDVIDPQRLKLIDKNAIMARDSANHEAMIAKLLSRPFTIPIPGYSLSGRVLGMARSRMRVAMFDPYAENAVVLYAPPPLSVHEQMNMKEEEKLVHVVVDPVLGNILRPHQREGVKFMYDCVTGRNIEG
;
A
#
# COMPACT_ATOMS: atom_id res chain seq x y z
N MET A 1 -13.19 60.19 11.69
CA MET A 1 -13.92 60.53 10.45
C MET A 1 -13.45 59.57 9.37
N VAL A 2 -14.28 58.57 9.05
CA VAL A 2 -15.01 58.36 7.78
C VAL A 2 -14.17 57.60 6.73
N SER A 3 -14.66 56.38 6.41
CA SER A 3 -14.70 55.61 5.14
C SER A 3 -13.43 55.51 4.26
N SER A 4 -13.14 54.45 3.50
CA SER A 4 -13.96 53.40 2.84
C SER A 4 -12.97 52.36 2.28
N GLY A 5 -13.23 51.04 2.31
CA GLY A 5 -13.71 50.26 1.14
C GLY A 5 -12.54 49.78 0.26
N VAL A 6 -12.40 48.53 -0.22
CA VAL A 6 -13.39 47.49 -0.54
C VAL A 6 -12.68 46.13 -0.51
N LEU A 7 -13.19 45.20 0.31
CA LEU A 7 -12.78 43.80 0.39
C LEU A 7 -13.66 43.00 -0.59
N TRP A 8 -13.07 42.38 -1.62
CA TRP A 8 -13.81 41.54 -2.56
C TRP A 8 -14.26 40.24 -1.88
N ARG A 9 -15.59 40.12 -1.73
CA ARG A 9 -16.33 38.99 -1.19
C ARG A 9 -16.56 37.95 -2.29
N GLU A 10 -15.92 36.79 -2.21
CA GLU A 10 -16.22 35.66 -3.09
C GLU A 10 -17.33 34.78 -2.46
N ARG A 11 -18.56 35.01 -2.89
CA ARG A 11 -19.75 34.24 -2.50
C ARG A 11 -19.90 33.03 -3.42
N ARG A 12 -19.43 31.85 -2.99
CA ARG A 12 -19.78 30.57 -3.62
C ARG A 12 -21.24 30.23 -3.32
N LEU A 13 -22.11 30.46 -4.31
CA LEU A 13 -23.53 30.09 -4.28
C LEU A 13 -23.69 28.55 -4.28
N LEU A 14 -24.10 28.00 -3.14
CA LEU A 14 -24.50 26.59 -3.01
C LEU A 14 -25.88 26.40 -3.66
N ARG A 15 -25.93 25.85 -4.88
CA ARG A 15 -27.18 25.50 -5.58
C ARG A 15 -27.87 24.35 -4.84
N LYS A 16 -29.05 24.60 -4.25
CA LYS A 16 -29.89 23.56 -3.62
C LYS A 16 -30.63 22.75 -4.69
N ILE A 17 -30.46 21.43 -4.68
CA ILE A 17 -31.17 20.48 -5.54
C ILE A 17 -32.59 20.24 -4.97
N PRO A 18 -33.68 20.39 -5.74
CA PRO A 18 -35.03 20.20 -5.22
C PRO A 18 -35.35 18.71 -4.98
N LYS A 19 -35.84 18.38 -3.78
CA LYS A 19 -36.24 17.01 -3.42
C LYS A 19 -37.60 16.65 -4.04
N ARG A 20 -37.62 15.60 -4.86
CA ARG A 20 -38.82 15.05 -5.52
C ARG A 20 -39.70 14.35 -4.46
N LYS A 21 -40.91 14.88 -4.19
CA LYS A 21 -41.88 14.24 -3.28
C LYS A 21 -42.47 12.98 -3.95
N ARG A 22 -42.19 11.79 -3.39
CA ARG A 22 -42.80 10.53 -3.84
C ARG A 22 -44.26 10.47 -3.36
N LYS A 23 -45.22 10.31 -4.28
CA LYS A 23 -46.63 10.05 -3.91
C LYS A 23 -46.74 8.68 -3.25
N LYS A 24 -47.53 8.57 -2.17
CA LYS A 24 -47.81 7.27 -1.52
C LYS A 24 -48.68 6.42 -2.46
N PRO A 25 -48.40 5.12 -2.64
CA PRO A 25 -49.25 4.26 -3.44
C PRO A 25 -50.63 4.12 -2.78
N LEU A 26 -51.69 4.15 -3.58
CA LEU A 26 -53.05 3.87 -3.11
C LEU A 26 -53.14 2.39 -2.72
N ARG A 27 -53.48 2.12 -1.46
CA ARG A 27 -53.64 0.77 -0.94
C ARG A 27 -55.02 0.26 -1.37
N LEU A 28 -55.09 -0.43 -2.51
CA LEU A 28 -56.26 -1.22 -2.87
C LEU A 28 -56.41 -2.34 -1.84
N GLN A 29 -57.52 -2.36 -1.09
CA GLN A 29 -57.85 -3.49 -0.24
C GLN A 29 -58.32 -4.64 -1.13
N ASN A 30 -57.64 -5.78 -1.03
CA ASN A 30 -58.00 -6.99 -1.74
C ASN A 30 -59.31 -7.55 -1.14
N PRO A 31 -60.40 -7.66 -1.92
CA PRO A 31 -61.72 -8.02 -1.40
C PRO A 31 -61.84 -9.50 -0.98
N PHE A 32 -60.81 -10.31 -1.20
CA PHE A 32 -60.75 -11.72 -0.80
C PHE A 32 -59.96 -11.97 0.49
N ASN A 33 -59.40 -10.92 1.12
CA ASN A 33 -58.68 -11.07 2.38
C ASN A 33 -59.65 -10.92 3.56
N SER A 34 -60.64 -11.82 3.65
CA SER A 34 -61.34 -12.07 4.90
C SER A 34 -60.49 -13.01 5.75
N ASP A 35 -60.29 -12.68 7.03
CA ASP A 35 -59.60 -13.51 8.03
C ASP A 35 -60.36 -14.82 8.27
N ARG A 36 -60.36 -15.73 7.30
CA ARG A 36 -60.81 -17.11 7.48
C ARG A 36 -59.57 -17.91 7.90
N GLU A 37 -59.35 -17.93 9.21
CA GLU A 37 -58.31 -18.75 9.88
C GLU A 37 -58.49 -20.26 9.60
N ASP A 38 -59.66 -20.70 9.11
CA ASP A 38 -60.02 -22.12 9.02
C ASP A 38 -59.48 -22.88 7.79
N VAL A 39 -58.59 -22.29 6.97
CA VAL A 39 -58.00 -22.97 5.80
C VAL A 39 -56.48 -22.73 5.72
N ILE A 40 -55.77 -22.96 6.82
CA ILE A 40 -54.31 -23.13 6.74
C ILE A 40 -54.05 -24.64 6.66
N ASP A 41 -53.79 -25.11 5.45
CA ASP A 41 -53.39 -26.50 5.18
C ASP A 41 -52.23 -26.89 6.11
N PRO A 42 -52.33 -27.98 6.91
CA PRO A 42 -51.28 -28.39 7.85
C PRO A 42 -49.92 -28.63 7.18
N GLN A 43 -49.88 -28.84 5.86
CA GLN A 43 -48.62 -28.92 5.11
C GLN A 43 -47.94 -27.55 4.93
N ARG A 44 -48.68 -26.44 5.00
CA ARG A 44 -48.16 -25.07 4.89
C ARG A 44 -47.38 -24.65 6.14
N LEU A 45 -47.78 -25.11 7.33
CA LEU A 45 -47.03 -24.87 8.58
C LEU A 45 -45.62 -25.47 8.51
N LYS A 46 -45.49 -26.69 7.95
CA LYS A 46 -44.19 -27.38 7.76
C LYS A 46 -43.27 -26.67 6.76
N LEU A 47 -43.80 -25.86 5.85
CA LEU A 47 -43.02 -25.06 4.92
C LEU A 47 -42.53 -23.75 5.56
N ILE A 48 -43.29 -23.18 6.51
CA ILE A 48 -42.88 -22.00 7.27
C ILE A 48 -41.64 -22.33 8.13
N ASP A 49 -41.62 -23.49 8.79
CA ASP A 49 -40.46 -23.93 9.58
C ASP A 49 -39.20 -24.11 8.72
N LYS A 50 -39.34 -24.71 7.52
CA LYS A 50 -38.23 -24.84 6.56
C LYS A 50 -37.72 -23.49 6.08
N ASN A 51 -38.62 -22.56 5.77
CA ASN A 51 -38.25 -21.20 5.34
C ASN A 51 -37.61 -20.39 6.48
N ALA A 52 -38.06 -20.57 7.72
CA ALA A 52 -37.48 -19.93 8.90
C ALA A 52 -36.06 -20.46 9.21
N ILE A 53 -35.83 -21.77 9.04
CA ILE A 53 -34.50 -22.38 9.15
C ILE A 53 -33.57 -21.87 8.04
N MET A 54 -34.03 -21.87 6.78
CA MET A 54 -33.28 -21.33 5.63
C MET A 54 -32.94 -19.83 5.80
N ALA A 55 -33.85 -19.04 6.37
CA ALA A 55 -33.61 -17.62 6.66
C ALA A 55 -32.59 -17.40 7.79
N ARG A 56 -32.61 -18.24 8.84
CA ARG A 56 -31.59 -18.23 9.90
C ARG A 56 -30.22 -18.64 9.37
N ASP A 57 -30.17 -19.66 8.51
CA ASP A 57 -28.94 -20.08 7.85
C ASP A 57 -28.39 -18.98 6.93
N SER A 58 -29.28 -18.25 6.25
CA SER A 58 -28.90 -17.08 5.43
C SER A 58 -28.36 -15.94 6.28
N ALA A 59 -28.97 -15.64 7.43
CA ALA A 59 -28.49 -14.60 8.35
C ALA A 59 -27.15 -14.97 9.00
N ASN A 60 -26.97 -16.25 9.38
CA ASN A 60 -25.70 -16.76 9.90
C ASN A 60 -24.60 -16.74 8.83
N HIS A 61 -24.95 -17.09 7.59
CA HIS A 61 -24.05 -17.05 6.44
C HIS A 61 -23.61 -15.62 6.12
N GLU A 62 -24.55 -14.67 6.11
CA GLU A 62 -24.26 -13.24 5.90
C GLU A 62 -23.35 -12.69 7.00
N ALA A 63 -23.61 -13.05 8.26
CA ALA A 63 -22.74 -12.67 9.39
C ALA A 63 -21.32 -13.27 9.26
N MET A 64 -21.19 -14.50 8.77
CA MET A 64 -19.90 -15.13 8.51
C MET A 64 -19.14 -14.41 7.39
N ILE A 65 -19.80 -14.06 6.28
CA ILE A 65 -19.20 -13.30 5.18
C ILE A 65 -18.76 -11.91 5.66
N ALA A 66 -19.61 -11.20 6.41
CA ALA A 66 -19.27 -9.90 6.97
C ALA A 66 -18.01 -9.97 7.86
N LYS A 67 -17.88 -11.04 8.66
CA LYS A 67 -16.70 -11.29 9.51
C LYS A 67 -15.43 -11.62 8.70
N LEU A 68 -15.56 -12.27 7.53
CA LEU A 68 -14.42 -12.52 6.64
C LEU A 68 -13.97 -11.23 5.95
N LEU A 69 -14.92 -10.43 5.45
CA LEU A 69 -14.64 -9.17 4.77
C LEU A 69 -14.14 -8.07 5.70
N SER A 70 -14.47 -8.14 7.00
CA SER A 70 -13.94 -7.20 8.00
C SER A 70 -12.48 -7.47 8.38
N ARG A 71 -11.92 -8.64 8.02
CA ARG A 71 -10.53 -8.98 8.30
C ARG A 71 -9.65 -8.50 7.14
N PRO A 72 -8.45 -7.95 7.42
CA PRO A 72 -7.51 -7.64 6.35
C PRO A 72 -7.12 -8.93 5.63
N PHE A 73 -7.00 -8.83 4.31
CA PHE A 73 -6.58 -9.96 3.46
C PHE A 73 -5.24 -10.52 3.94
N THR A 74 -5.18 -11.84 4.16
CA THR A 74 -3.97 -12.57 4.56
C THR A 74 -3.52 -13.45 3.41
N ILE A 75 -2.26 -13.35 3.02
CA ILE A 75 -1.71 -14.09 1.88
C ILE A 75 -1.58 -15.58 2.25
N PRO A 76 -2.20 -16.51 1.50
CA PRO A 76 -2.22 -17.94 1.83
C PRO A 76 -0.93 -18.66 1.40
N ILE A 77 0.23 -18.03 1.62
CA ILE A 77 1.53 -18.61 1.33
C ILE A 77 2.32 -18.58 2.66
N PRO A 78 2.64 -19.74 3.26
CA PRO A 78 3.35 -19.79 4.54
C PRO A 78 4.73 -19.14 4.39
N GLY A 79 5.05 -18.20 5.28
CA GLY A 79 6.31 -17.46 5.28
C GLY A 79 6.37 -16.26 4.32
N TYR A 80 5.30 -15.96 3.59
CA TYR A 80 5.26 -14.80 2.69
C TYR A 80 5.02 -13.51 3.46
N SER A 81 6.08 -12.71 3.65
CA SER A 81 5.97 -11.35 4.18
C SER A 81 5.93 -10.33 3.03
N LEU A 82 5.02 -9.36 3.14
CA LEU A 82 5.03 -8.21 2.22
C LEU A 82 6.29 -7.40 2.52
N SER A 83 7.14 -7.15 1.52
CA SER A 83 8.35 -6.33 1.67
C SER A 83 8.07 -4.84 1.94
N GLY A 84 6.86 -4.50 2.41
CA GLY A 84 6.34 -3.12 2.54
C GLY A 84 6.13 -2.39 1.21
N ARG A 85 6.33 -3.06 0.06
CA ARG A 85 6.26 -2.43 -1.26
C ARG A 85 4.98 -2.82 -1.98
N VAL A 86 4.28 -1.81 -2.49
CA VAL A 86 3.10 -1.98 -3.34
C VAL A 86 3.56 -2.33 -4.76
N LEU A 87 2.92 -3.31 -5.40
CA LEU A 87 3.16 -3.62 -6.82
C LEU A 87 2.96 -2.37 -7.68
N GLY A 88 3.89 -2.10 -8.60
CA GLY A 88 3.83 -0.94 -9.50
C GLY A 88 4.54 0.32 -9.00
N MET A 89 4.98 0.38 -7.75
CA MET A 89 5.90 1.45 -7.30
C MET A 89 7.32 1.12 -7.77
N ALA A 90 7.79 1.86 -8.78
CA ALA A 90 9.17 1.74 -9.25
C ALA A 90 10.15 2.01 -8.09
N ARG A 91 11.24 1.24 -8.05
CA ARG A 91 12.36 1.56 -7.14
C ARG A 91 12.84 2.98 -7.44
N SER A 92 13.26 3.71 -6.40
CA SER A 92 13.96 4.97 -6.59
C SER A 92 15.09 4.74 -7.59
N ARG A 93 15.13 5.53 -8.66
CA ARG A 93 16.22 5.50 -9.65
C ARG A 93 17.48 6.19 -9.12
N MET A 94 17.47 6.60 -7.85
CA MET A 94 18.60 7.22 -7.21
C MET A 94 19.78 6.26 -7.17
N ARG A 95 20.91 6.72 -7.70
CA ARG A 95 22.16 5.97 -7.68
C ARG A 95 22.71 5.95 -6.25
N VAL A 96 22.52 4.82 -5.58
CA VAL A 96 22.96 4.58 -4.20
C VAL A 96 23.85 3.34 -4.17
N ALA A 97 24.75 3.29 -3.20
CA ALA A 97 25.63 2.15 -2.99
C ALA A 97 24.80 0.90 -2.70
N MET A 98 25.27 -0.26 -3.15
CA MET A 98 24.55 -1.52 -2.93
C MET A 98 24.52 -1.91 -1.46
N PHE A 99 25.58 -1.58 -0.72
CA PHE A 99 25.69 -1.78 0.72
C PHE A 99 26.15 -0.48 1.41
N ASP A 100 25.88 -0.38 2.71
CA ASP A 100 26.21 0.78 3.51
C ASP A 100 27.74 0.90 3.71
N PRO A 101 28.39 1.99 3.25
CA PRO A 101 29.82 2.18 3.44
C PRO A 101 30.21 2.52 4.89
N TYR A 102 29.28 2.94 5.74
CA TYR A 102 29.55 3.34 7.13
C TYR A 102 29.21 2.25 8.16
N ALA A 103 28.78 1.08 7.70
CA ALA A 103 28.49 -0.06 8.56
C ALA A 103 29.77 -0.60 9.22
N GLU A 104 29.60 -1.21 10.39
CA GLU A 104 30.69 -1.89 11.08
C GLU A 104 31.29 -2.99 10.18
N ASN A 105 32.61 -3.08 10.13
CA ASN A 105 33.34 -4.04 9.29
C ASN A 105 33.12 -3.91 7.77
N ALA A 106 32.56 -2.79 7.29
CA ALA A 106 32.41 -2.54 5.86
C ALA A 106 33.80 -2.47 5.18
N VAL A 107 33.99 -3.28 4.14
CA VAL A 107 35.18 -3.23 3.29
C VAL A 107 34.85 -2.38 2.07
N VAL A 108 35.27 -1.12 2.11
CA VAL A 108 35.06 -0.15 1.02
C VAL A 108 36.19 -0.27 0.00
N LEU A 109 35.85 -0.63 -1.23
CA LEU A 109 36.78 -0.77 -2.35
C LEU A 109 36.98 0.55 -3.10
N TYR A 110 35.91 1.34 -3.21
CA TYR A 110 35.95 2.65 -3.84
C TYR A 110 35.10 3.65 -3.07
N ALA A 111 35.70 4.81 -2.77
CA ALA A 111 34.99 5.97 -2.25
C ALA A 111 35.01 7.07 -3.32
N PRO A 112 33.85 7.65 -3.67
CA PRO A 112 33.80 8.78 -4.59
C PRO A 112 34.58 9.98 -4.01
N PRO A 113 35.27 10.78 -4.86
CA PRO A 113 35.97 11.97 -4.41
C PRO A 113 35.03 12.96 -3.70
N PRO A 114 35.50 13.69 -2.68
CA PRO A 114 34.70 14.75 -2.06
C PRO A 114 34.53 15.90 -3.07
N LEU A 115 33.30 16.11 -3.51
CA LEU A 115 32.94 17.22 -4.42
C LEU A 115 32.40 18.39 -3.63
N SER A 116 32.61 19.60 -4.15
CA SER A 116 32.02 20.80 -3.57
C SER A 116 30.49 20.81 -3.70
N VAL A 117 29.80 21.55 -2.83
CA VAL A 117 28.33 21.63 -2.84
C VAL A 117 27.80 22.15 -4.18
N HIS A 118 28.52 23.07 -4.83
CA HIS A 118 28.11 23.62 -6.13
C HIS A 118 28.28 22.60 -7.27
N GLU A 119 29.35 21.80 -7.27
CA GLU A 119 29.54 20.72 -8.24
C GLU A 119 28.50 19.61 -8.09
N GLN A 120 28.15 19.24 -6.85
CA GLN A 120 27.14 18.21 -6.58
C GLN A 120 25.74 18.58 -7.11
N MET A 121 25.40 19.88 -7.10
CA MET A 121 24.14 20.40 -7.63
C MET A 121 24.13 20.43 -9.17
N ASN A 122 25.28 20.68 -9.80
CA ASN A 122 25.40 20.76 -11.25
C ASN A 122 25.56 19.38 -11.92
N MET A 123 26.02 18.37 -11.19
CA MET A 123 26.20 17.01 -11.71
C MET A 123 24.88 16.28 -11.94
N LYS A 124 24.77 15.64 -13.12
CA LYS A 124 23.65 14.76 -13.44
C LYS A 124 23.69 13.51 -12.56
N GLU A 125 22.51 12.99 -12.22
CA GLU A 125 22.38 11.79 -11.37
C GLU A 125 23.06 10.55 -11.98
N GLU A 126 23.14 10.47 -13.31
CA GLU A 126 23.80 9.38 -14.04
C GLU A 126 25.35 9.45 -14.00
N GLU A 127 25.91 10.62 -13.71
CA GLU A 127 27.36 10.85 -13.63
C GLU A 127 27.86 10.73 -12.19
N LYS A 128 26.94 10.70 -11.21
CA LYS A 128 27.29 10.57 -9.80
C LYS A 128 27.93 9.21 -9.53
N LEU A 129 29.18 9.27 -9.08
CA LEU A 129 29.95 8.12 -8.63
C LEU A 129 29.44 7.68 -7.24
N VAL A 130 29.43 6.37 -7.03
CA VAL A 130 28.84 5.74 -5.85
C VAL A 130 29.89 4.87 -5.16
N HIS A 131 29.76 4.72 -3.84
CA HIS A 131 30.63 3.82 -3.08
C HIS A 131 30.50 2.37 -3.56
N VAL A 132 31.65 1.69 -3.69
CA VAL A 132 31.70 0.25 -3.93
C VAL A 132 32.12 -0.42 -2.63
N VAL A 133 31.23 -1.26 -2.10
CA VAL A 133 31.39 -1.92 -0.80
C VAL A 133 31.23 -3.42 -1.03
N VAL A 134 32.06 -4.22 -0.37
CA VAL A 134 31.95 -5.68 -0.37
C VAL A 134 30.70 -6.10 0.40
N ASP A 135 30.06 -7.20 0.00
CA ASP A 135 28.91 -7.76 0.70
C ASP A 135 29.21 -7.95 2.21
N PRO A 136 28.35 -7.44 3.12
CA PRO A 136 28.49 -7.62 4.56
C PRO A 136 28.67 -9.08 5.00
N VAL A 137 28.07 -10.04 4.28
CA VAL A 137 28.25 -11.47 4.55
C VAL A 137 29.72 -11.87 4.44
N LEU A 138 30.44 -11.31 3.47
CA LEU A 138 31.87 -11.56 3.30
C LEU A 138 32.69 -10.64 4.21
N GLY A 139 32.36 -9.35 4.30
CA GLY A 139 33.10 -8.37 5.11
C GLY A 139 33.31 -8.80 6.57
N ASN A 140 32.31 -9.47 7.15
CA ASN A 140 32.36 -9.99 8.52
C ASN A 140 33.28 -11.21 8.70
N ILE A 141 33.52 -11.99 7.65
CA ILE A 141 34.30 -13.24 7.71
C ILE A 141 35.77 -13.00 7.33
N LEU A 142 36.05 -11.98 6.52
CA LEU A 142 37.38 -11.70 6.01
C LEU A 142 38.35 -11.24 7.11
N ARG A 143 39.51 -11.91 7.18
CA ARG A 143 40.65 -11.51 8.02
C ARG A 143 41.31 -10.23 7.45
N PRO A 144 42.04 -9.44 8.24
CA PRO A 144 42.62 -8.16 7.79
C PRO A 144 43.42 -8.24 6.49
N HIS A 145 44.30 -9.23 6.34
CA HIS A 145 45.08 -9.44 5.10
C HIS A 145 44.22 -9.83 3.89
N GLN A 146 43.08 -10.51 4.12
CA GLN A 146 42.15 -10.85 3.04
C GLN A 146 41.38 -9.62 2.57
N ARG A 147 41.04 -8.71 3.49
CA ARG A 147 40.42 -7.42 3.15
C ARG A 147 41.35 -6.58 2.27
N GLU A 148 42.64 -6.51 2.64
CA GLU A 148 43.67 -5.87 1.84
C GLU A 148 43.87 -6.54 0.47
N GLY A 149 43.89 -7.88 0.42
CA GLY A 149 44.02 -8.63 -0.82
C GLY A 149 42.86 -8.41 -1.80
N VAL A 150 41.62 -8.33 -1.30
CA VAL A 150 40.44 -8.03 -2.13
C VAL A 150 40.49 -6.59 -2.64
N LYS A 151 40.90 -5.64 -1.80
CA LYS A 151 41.10 -4.23 -2.20
C LYS A 151 42.17 -4.12 -3.29
N PHE A 152 43.31 -4.77 -3.09
CA PHE A 152 44.40 -4.81 -4.07
C PHE A 152 43.94 -5.40 -5.41
N MET A 153 43.26 -6.54 -5.38
CA MET A 153 42.73 -7.17 -6.60
C MET A 153 41.77 -6.22 -7.35
N TYR A 154 40.89 -5.54 -6.61
CA TYR A 154 39.99 -4.55 -7.19
C TYR A 154 40.75 -3.38 -7.84
N ASP A 155 41.78 -2.86 -7.18
CA ASP A 155 42.60 -1.77 -7.71
C ASP A 155 43.41 -2.17 -8.94
N CYS A 156 43.90 -3.42 -9.01
CA CYS A 156 44.55 -3.95 -10.21
C CYS A 156 43.56 -4.09 -11.39
N VAL A 157 42.38 -4.66 -11.16
CA VAL A 157 41.37 -4.88 -12.22
C VAL A 157 40.76 -3.56 -12.70
N THR A 158 40.61 -2.58 -11.82
CA THR A 158 40.12 -1.23 -12.18
C THR A 158 41.21 -0.33 -12.74
N GLY A 159 42.45 -0.82 -12.84
CA GLY A 159 43.57 -0.11 -13.44
C GLY A 159 44.14 1.03 -12.58
N ARG A 160 43.84 1.08 -11.27
CA ARG A 160 44.39 2.11 -10.37
C ARG A 160 45.83 1.85 -9.99
N ASN A 161 46.24 0.58 -9.94
CA ASN A 161 47.55 0.16 -9.45
C ASN A 161 48.45 -0.40 -10.56
N ILE A 162 48.14 -0.08 -11.82
CA ILE A 162 49.02 -0.33 -12.96
C ILE A 162 49.69 1.00 -13.33
N GLU A 163 50.98 1.09 -13.08
CA GLU A 163 51.81 2.14 -13.69
C GLU A 163 52.02 1.73 -15.15
N GLY A 164 51.59 2.58 -16.09
CA GLY A 164 51.73 2.37 -17.53
C GLY A 164 53.15 2.62 -18.01
#